data_AF-A0A969NXS2-F1
#
_entry.id   AF-A0A969NXS2-F1
#
_cell.length_a   1.000
_cell.length_b   1.000
_cell.length_c   1.000
_cell.angle_alpha   90.00
_cell.angle_beta   90.00
_cell.angle_gamma   90.00
#
_symmetry.space_group_name_H-M   'P 1'
#
loop_
_entity.id
_entity.type
_entity.pdbx_description
1 polymer ?
#
loop_
_entity_poly.entity_id
_entity_poly.type
_entity_poly.pdbx_seq_one_letter_code
_entity_poly.pdbx_strand_id
1 'polypeptide(L)'
;MKLSPQKVEQLSEELLDLLSEMDGVMFQGNDVQLKLAINEIITDELMVEDRLNDEVHQRLREHKTQIMLNDMNYDVLFDKIKRRIINERKLVL
;
A
#
# COMPACT_ATOMS: atom_id res chain seq x y z
N MET A 1 6.83 2.55 3.87
CA MET A 1 5.91 3.59 3.39
C MET A 1 6.67 4.58 2.54
N LYS A 2 6.17 4.90 1.34
CA LYS A 2 6.83 5.84 0.41
C LYS A 2 6.68 7.32 0.80
N LEU A 3 5.71 7.67 1.64
CA LEU A 3 5.49 9.03 2.16
C LEU A 3 5.71 9.09 3.68
N SER A 4 6.15 10.26 4.18
CA SER A 4 6.24 10.52 5.61
C SER A 4 4.86 10.77 6.22
N PRO A 5 4.63 10.42 7.50
CA PRO A 5 3.34 10.63 8.17
C PRO A 5 2.88 12.10 8.14
N GLN A 6 3.82 13.04 8.28
CA GLN A 6 3.55 14.48 8.21
C GLN A 6 3.03 14.91 6.82
N LYS A 7 3.51 14.25 5.76
CA LYS A 7 3.06 14.55 4.39
C LYS A 7 1.65 14.02 4.15
N VAL A 8 1.29 12.89 4.75
CA VAL A 8 -0.07 12.32 4.70
C VAL A 8 -1.06 13.23 5.43
N GLU A 9 -0.65 13.78 6.58
CA GLU A 9 -1.47 14.73 7.33
C GLU A 9 -1.73 16.02 6.54
N GLN A 10 -0.68 16.61 5.93
CA GLN A 10 -0.84 17.77 5.03
C GLN A 10 -1.78 17.49 3.85
N LEU A 11 -1.62 16.34 3.19
CA LEU A 11 -2.49 15.96 2.07
C LEU A 11 -3.94 15.74 2.51
N SER A 12 -4.15 15.26 3.74
CA SER A 12 -5.49 15.07 4.30
C SER A 12 -6.20 16.40 4.53
N GLU A 13 -5.46 17.43 4.95
CA GLU A 13 -6.00 18.79 5.07
C GLU A 13 -6.31 19.42 3.72
N GLU A 14 -5.38 19.35 2.76
CA GLU A 14 -5.60 19.86 1.40
C GLU A 14 -6.78 19.17 0.71
N LEU A 15 -6.96 17.87 0.92
CA LEU A 15 -8.11 17.12 0.41
C LEU A 15 -9.43 17.55 1.05
N LEU A 16 -9.43 17.83 2.36
CA LEU A 16 -10.62 18.32 3.06
C LEU A 16 -11.03 19.69 2.50
N ASP A 17 -10.06 20.58 2.31
CA ASP A 17 -10.27 21.91 1.75
C ASP A 17 -10.83 21.80 0.32
N LEU A 18 -10.21 20.99 -0.55
CA LEU A 18 -10.69 20.74 -1.92
C LEU A 18 -12.10 20.14 -1.96
N LEU A 19 -12.40 19.18 -1.08
CA LEU A 19 -13.73 18.57 -0.98
C LEU A 19 -14.76 19.58 -0.47
N SER A 20 -14.35 20.56 0.35
CA SER A 20 -15.22 21.62 0.84
C SER A 20 -15.54 22.68 -0.22
N GLU A 21 -14.61 22.89 -1.15
CA GLU A 21 -14.78 23.80 -2.29
C GLU A 21 -15.57 23.16 -3.45
N MET A 22 -15.75 21.84 -3.45
CA MET A 22 -16.53 21.13 -4.47
C MET A 22 -18.04 21.23 -4.21
N ASP A 23 -18.75 21.89 -5.13
CA ASP A 23 -20.21 21.88 -5.15
C ASP A 23 -20.75 20.45 -5.28
N GLY A 24 -21.53 20.01 -4.30
CA GLY A 24 -22.19 18.70 -4.26
C GLY A 24 -21.62 17.71 -3.24
N VAL A 25 -20.57 18.08 -2.49
CA VAL A 25 -20.07 17.29 -1.37
C VAL A 25 -20.69 17.78 -0.07
N MET A 26 -21.45 16.91 0.60
CA MET A 26 -21.99 17.19 1.93
C MET A 26 -21.23 16.36 2.95
N PHE A 27 -20.48 17.03 3.81
CA PHE A 27 -19.80 16.37 4.92
C PHE A 27 -20.82 15.90 5.96
N GLN A 28 -20.90 14.59 6.15
CA GLN A 28 -21.66 13.99 7.25
C GLN A 28 -20.70 13.68 8.41
N GLY A 29 -20.32 14.70 9.17
CA GLY A 29 -19.43 14.52 10.32
C GLY A 29 -18.79 15.81 10.81
N ASN A 30 -18.04 15.70 11.91
CA ASN A 30 -17.17 16.76 12.40
C ASN A 30 -15.84 16.73 11.62
N ASP A 31 -15.28 17.90 11.27
CA ASP A 31 -14.02 18.05 10.52
C ASP A 31 -12.88 17.18 11.08
N VAL A 32 -12.82 17.03 12.40
CA VAL A 32 -11.81 16.19 13.07
C VAL A 32 -11.96 14.71 12.69
N GLN A 33 -13.18 14.20 12.65
CA GLN A 33 -13.45 12.80 12.28
C GLN A 33 -13.17 12.57 10.79
N LEU A 34 -13.47 13.56 9.96
CA LEU A 34 -13.26 13.49 8.53
C LEU A 34 -11.77 13.52 8.17
N LYS A 35 -10.98 14.37 8.83
CA LYS A 35 -9.51 14.36 8.71
C LYS A 35 -8.91 13.03 9.14
N LEU A 36 -9.36 12.47 10.26
CA LEU A 36 -8.91 11.15 10.73
C LEU A 36 -9.24 10.05 9.71
N ALA A 37 -10.47 10.03 9.18
CA ALA A 37 -10.87 9.05 8.19
C ALA A 37 -10.05 9.15 6.89
N ILE A 38 -9.80 10.35 6.38
CA ILE A 38 -8.97 10.56 5.18
C ILE A 38 -7.53 10.10 5.45
N ASN A 39 -6.97 10.44 6.61
CA ASN A 39 -5.61 10.04 6.98
C ASN A 39 -5.47 8.52 7.11
N GLU A 40 -6.44 7.85 7.74
CA GLU A 40 -6.50 6.39 7.83
C GLU A 40 -6.58 5.75 6.43
N ILE A 41 -7.46 6.25 5.55
CA ILE A 41 -7.59 5.72 4.18
C ILE A 41 -6.27 5.87 3.41
N ILE A 42 -5.67 7.06 3.43
CA ILE A 42 -4.39 7.29 2.72
C ILE A 42 -3.28 6.42 3.29
N THR A 43 -3.21 6.29 4.61
CA THR A 43 -2.21 5.47 5.29
C THR A 43 -2.39 4.00 4.95
N ASP A 44 -3.62 3.48 5.02
CA ASP A 44 -3.92 2.10 4.65
C ASP A 44 -3.52 1.81 3.21
N GLU A 45 -3.89 2.68 2.26
CA GLU A 45 -3.54 2.55 0.85
C GLU A 45 -2.02 2.52 0.63
N LEU A 46 -1.27 3.39 1.32
CA LEU A 46 0.19 3.45 1.25
C LEU A 46 0.86 2.25 1.93
N MET A 47 0.23 1.64 2.93
CA MET A 47 0.72 0.46 3.63
C MET A 47 0.44 -0.84 2.88
N VAL A 48 -0.47 -0.86 1.91
CA VAL A 48 -0.73 -2.04 1.07
C VAL A 48 0.54 -2.53 0.38
N GLU A 49 1.37 -1.63 -0.16
CA GLU A 49 2.64 -1.99 -0.80
C GLU A 49 3.66 -2.58 0.19
N ASP A 50 3.75 -2.03 1.40
CA ASP A 50 4.67 -2.53 2.43
C ASP A 50 4.25 -3.92 2.92
N ARG A 51 2.94 -4.12 3.18
CA ARG A 51 2.37 -5.43 3.54
C ARG A 51 2.61 -6.46 2.44
N LEU A 52 2.48 -6.06 1.18
CA LEU A 52 2.78 -6.91 0.02
C LEU A 52 4.25 -7.33 -0.01
N ASN A 53 5.17 -6.39 0.23
CA ASN A 53 6.60 -6.68 0.30
C ASN A 53 6.93 -7.66 1.44
N ASP A 54 6.36 -7.46 2.63
CA ASP A 54 6.58 -8.35 3.76
C ASP A 54 6.07 -9.77 3.49
N GLU A 55 4.89 -9.91 2.86
CA GLU A 55 4.33 -11.20 2.44
C GLU A 55 5.25 -11.89 1.41
N VAL A 56 5.78 -11.14 0.43
CA VAL A 56 6.74 -11.66 -0.56
C VAL A 56 8.02 -12.15 0.13
N HIS A 57 8.56 -11.38 1.06
CA HIS A 57 9.74 -11.76 1.82
C HIS A 57 9.49 -13.00 2.68
N GLN A 58 8.30 -13.14 3.28
CA GLN A 58 7.94 -14.32 4.04
C GLN A 58 7.85 -15.57 3.17
N ARG A 59 7.20 -15.50 2.00
CA ARG A 59 7.13 -16.63 1.06
C ARG A 59 8.50 -17.04 0.53
N LEU A 60 9.40 -16.07 0.27
CA LEU A 60 10.79 -16.34 -0.10
C LEU A 60 11.56 -17.06 1.00
N ARG A 61 11.32 -16.72 2.28
CA ARG A 61 11.92 -17.43 3.43
C ARG A 61 11.36 -18.85 3.57
N GLU A 62 10.07 -19.05 3.32
CA GLU A 62 9.45 -20.39 3.36
C GLU A 62 9.96 -21.29 2.22
N HIS A 63 10.27 -20.73 1.06
CA HIS A 63 10.84 -21.47 -0.07
C HIS A 63 12.36 -21.61 0.01
N LYS A 64 13.06 -20.90 0.90
CA LYS A 64 14.53 -20.97 1.06
C LYS A 64 15.04 -22.39 1.28
N THR A 65 14.27 -23.23 1.98
CA THR A 65 14.58 -24.65 2.23
C THR A 65 14.51 -25.52 0.97
N GLN A 66 13.69 -25.13 -0.03
CA GLN A 66 13.64 -25.78 -1.35
C GLN A 66 14.65 -25.16 -2.35
N ILE A 67 15.01 -23.88 -2.17
CA ILE A 67 15.93 -23.14 -3.06
C ILE A 67 17.38 -23.65 -2.92
N MET A 68 17.82 -24.06 -1.73
CA MET A 68 19.16 -24.62 -1.53
C MET A 68 19.42 -25.94 -2.28
N LEU A 69 18.38 -26.64 -2.74
CA LEU A 69 18.52 -27.94 -3.42
C LEU A 69 18.79 -27.82 -4.94
N ASN A 70 18.64 -26.64 -5.57
CA ASN A 70 18.63 -26.52 -7.03
C ASN A 70 19.50 -25.39 -7.63
N ASP A 71 20.38 -24.75 -6.85
CA ASP A 71 21.31 -23.72 -7.37
C ASP A 71 20.60 -22.58 -8.15
N MET A 72 19.35 -22.27 -7.79
CA MET A 72 18.55 -21.25 -8.46
C MET A 72 18.82 -19.86 -7.88
N ASN A 73 19.15 -18.92 -8.76
CA ASN A 73 19.50 -17.55 -8.41
C ASN A 73 18.29 -16.80 -7.82
N TYR A 74 18.47 -16.25 -6.61
CA TYR A 74 17.42 -15.64 -5.78
C TYR A 74 16.64 -14.54 -6.50
N ASP A 75 17.33 -13.74 -7.31
CA ASP A 75 16.74 -12.60 -8.02
C ASP A 75 15.71 -13.03 -9.09
N VAL A 76 15.95 -14.17 -9.74
CA VAL A 76 15.03 -14.70 -10.78
C VAL A 76 13.74 -15.24 -10.15
N LEU A 77 13.83 -15.80 -8.94
CA LEU A 77 12.68 -16.26 -8.18
C LEU A 77 11.85 -15.10 -7.64
N PHE A 78 12.50 -14.04 -7.17
CA PHE A 78 11.84 -12.81 -6.71
C PHE A 78 10.96 -12.21 -7.82
N ASP A 79 11.52 -12.02 -9.01
CA ASP A 79 10.79 -11.47 -10.15
C ASP A 79 9.63 -12.34 -10.61
N LYS A 80 9.79 -13.67 -10.60
CA LYS A 80 8.71 -14.61 -10.97
C LYS A 80 7.56 -14.59 -9.97
N ILE A 81 7.85 -14.55 -8.68
CA ILE A 81 6.82 -14.51 -7.62
C ILE A 81 6.08 -13.18 -7.67
N LYS A 82 6.81 -12.06 -7.82
CA LYS A 82 6.22 -10.73 -7.94
C LYS A 82 5.23 -10.64 -9.10
N ARG A 83 5.62 -11.10 -10.29
CA ARG A 83 4.72 -11.14 -11.47
C ARG A 83 3.50 -12.03 -11.28
N ARG A 84 3.64 -13.16 -10.57
CA ARG A 84 2.52 -14.06 -10.29
C ARG A 84 1.47 -13.40 -9.40
N ILE A 85 1.90 -12.72 -8.34
CA ILE A 85 1.01 -12.04 -7.40
C ILE A 85 0.28 -10.87 -8.07
N ILE A 86 0.97 -10.10 -8.91
CA ILE A 86 0.37 -8.99 -9.69
C ILE A 86 -0.78 -9.51 -10.55
N ASN A 87 -0.57 -10.63 -11.25
CA ASN A 87 -1.59 -11.25 -12.11
C ASN A 87 -2.74 -11.89 -11.32
N GLU A 88 -2.46 -12.55 -10.20
CA GLU A 88 -3.49 -13.21 -9.38
C GLU A 88 -4.42 -12.20 -8.69
N ARG A 89 -3.88 -11.07 -8.25
CA ARG A 89 -4.65 -10.02 -7.58
C ARG A 89 -5.17 -8.92 -8.55
N LYS A 90 -4.93 -9.05 -9.86
CA LYS A 90 -5.25 -8.03 -10.88
C LYS A 90 -4.79 -6.63 -10.48
N LEU A 91 -3.62 -6.53 -9.87
CA LEU A 91 -3.07 -5.25 -9.45
C LEU A 91 -2.54 -4.54 -10.70
N VAL A 92 -2.99 -3.32 -10.93
CA VAL A 92 -2.42 -2.43 -11.96
C VAL A 92 -1.31 -1.64 -11.26
N LEU A 93 -0.07 -1.85 -11.71
CA LEU A 93 1.13 -1.11 -11.28
C LEU A 93 1.45 -0.01 -12.29
#